data_AF-A0AAU0NWA9-F1
#
_entry.id   AF-A0AAU0NWA9-F1
#
_cell.length_a   1.000
_cell.length_b   1.000
_cell.length_c   1.000
_cell.angle_alpha   90.00
_cell.angle_beta   90.00
_cell.angle_gamma   90.00
#
_symmetry.space_group_name_H-M   'P 1'
#
loop_
_entity.id
_entity.type
_entity.pdbx_description
1 polymer ?
#
loop_
_entity_poly.entity_id
_entity_poly.type
_entity_poly.pdbx_seq_one_letter_code
_entity_poly.pdbx_strand_id
1 'polypeptide(L)'
;MYNKKVYDQKHLTTTQRIRIEKGLMDGTSFASIARNIEKHPTTVAKEVKKYRFFPPRDNPDKKLQCVHFKSCQMRFLCNDKDCVKMCKSCYDVAHRISKCILICPEYHEPLCPQIQKAPYVCNGCHKVKRCEKQHAFYSAQQADEASQQLLVSCRSGINQDTVDITLLDNLISPLLKQGQSLAHIYAFHGQEIPCSRRTLYNYIDKGVFTAKNIDLRRKVRYKCKPRKKPHQNQPCGKGVSYRTYL
;
A
#
# COMPACT_ATOMS: atom_id res chain seq x y z
N MET A 1 -30.65 -9.27 22.10
CA MET A 1 -29.29 -9.82 21.97
C MET A 1 -28.70 -9.40 20.63
N TYR A 2 -27.62 -8.61 20.62
CA TYR A 2 -27.00 -8.15 19.37
C TYR A 2 -26.09 -9.27 18.85
N ASN A 3 -26.53 -10.01 17.82
CA ASN A 3 -25.73 -11.08 17.23
C ASN A 3 -24.52 -10.46 16.52
N LYS A 4 -23.33 -10.61 17.13
CA LYS A 4 -22.08 -10.07 16.60
C LYS A 4 -21.69 -10.91 15.39
N LYS A 5 -21.93 -10.37 14.19
CA LYS A 5 -21.59 -11.05 12.94
C LYS A 5 -20.08 -11.32 12.92
N VAL A 6 -19.68 -12.58 12.80
CA VAL A 6 -18.27 -12.99 12.74
C VAL A 6 -17.80 -12.82 11.30
N TYR A 7 -16.75 -12.03 11.10
CA TYR A 7 -16.14 -11.82 9.79
C TYR A 7 -14.85 -12.64 9.68
N ASP A 8 -14.58 -13.17 8.50
CA ASP A 8 -13.35 -13.89 8.23
C ASP A 8 -12.15 -12.93 8.18
N GLN A 9 -11.03 -13.34 8.77
CA GLN A 9 -9.80 -12.55 8.83
C GLN A 9 -8.97 -12.64 7.52
N LYS A 10 -9.58 -13.13 6.44
CA LYS A 10 -8.93 -13.26 5.14
C LYS A 10 -8.80 -11.92 4.44
N HIS A 11 -7.73 -11.76 3.65
CA HIS A 11 -7.55 -10.62 2.76
C HIS A 11 -8.72 -10.47 1.77
N LEU A 12 -8.94 -9.24 1.32
CA LEU A 12 -9.90 -8.97 0.25
C LEU A 12 -9.47 -9.69 -1.03
N THR A 13 -10.43 -10.32 -1.70
CA THR A 13 -10.22 -10.91 -3.02
C THR A 13 -10.34 -9.85 -4.11
N THR A 14 -9.78 -10.11 -5.29
CA THR A 14 -9.91 -9.24 -6.46
C THR A 14 -11.38 -8.95 -6.78
N THR A 15 -12.27 -9.95 -6.70
CA THR A 15 -13.71 -9.77 -6.91
C THR A 15 -14.35 -8.84 -5.87
N GLN A 16 -13.94 -8.92 -4.60
CA GLN A 16 -14.42 -8.01 -3.56
C GLN A 16 -13.95 -6.58 -3.83
N ARG A 17 -12.71 -6.38 -4.30
CA ARG A 17 -12.18 -5.06 -4.70
C ARG A 17 -12.97 -4.46 -5.86
N ILE A 18 -13.30 -5.26 -6.87
CA ILE A 18 -14.15 -4.81 -8.01
C ILE A 18 -15.53 -4.37 -7.51
N ARG A 19 -16.13 -5.11 -6.57
CA ARG A 19 -17.40 -4.72 -5.94
C ARG A 19 -17.30 -3.43 -5.13
N ILE A 20 -16.16 -3.20 -4.46
CA ILE A 20 -15.88 -1.92 -3.77
C ILE A 20 -15.82 -0.79 -4.79
N GLU A 21 -15.04 -0.93 -5.86
CA GLU A 21 -14.93 0.09 -6.91
C GLU A 21 -16.29 0.43 -7.53
N LYS A 22 -17.06 -0.59 -7.91
CA LYS A 22 -18.43 -0.39 -8.42
C LYS A 22 -19.31 0.36 -7.41
N GLY A 23 -19.32 -0.09 -6.15
CA GLY A 23 -20.09 0.57 -5.10
C GLY A 23 -19.70 2.03 -4.88
N LEU A 24 -18.42 2.37 -5.05
CA LEU A 24 -17.93 3.75 -4.95
C LEU A 24 -18.36 4.61 -6.14
N MET A 25 -18.40 4.05 -7.35
CA MET A 25 -18.93 4.71 -8.54
C MET A 25 -20.44 4.96 -8.41
N ASP A 26 -21.17 3.99 -7.86
CA ASP A 26 -22.62 4.06 -7.64
C ASP A 26 -22.99 4.98 -6.44
N GLY A 27 -22.01 5.55 -5.72
CA GLY A 27 -22.25 6.42 -4.56
C GLY A 27 -22.81 5.70 -3.33
N THR A 28 -22.66 4.37 -3.26
CA THR A 28 -23.16 3.57 -2.13
C THR A 28 -22.32 3.76 -0.88
N SER A 29 -22.94 3.65 0.30
CA SER A 29 -22.24 3.79 1.58
C SER A 29 -21.31 2.61 1.86
N PHE A 30 -20.22 2.83 2.61
CA PHE A 30 -19.32 1.75 3.04
C PHE A 30 -20.04 0.61 3.77
N ALA A 31 -21.09 0.92 4.55
CA ALA A 31 -21.90 -0.09 5.22
C ALA A 31 -22.67 -0.98 4.23
N SER A 32 -23.14 -0.42 3.12
CA SER A 32 -23.81 -1.18 2.06
C SER A 32 -22.81 -2.03 1.26
N ILE A 33 -21.70 -1.44 0.84
CA ILE A 33 -20.62 -2.13 0.14
C ILE A 33 -20.12 -3.33 0.96
N ALA A 34 -19.86 -3.09 2.25
CA ALA A 34 -19.37 -4.11 3.18
C ALA A 34 -20.34 -5.29 3.35
N ARG A 35 -21.66 -5.03 3.40
CA ARG A 35 -22.67 -6.09 3.42
C ARG A 35 -22.62 -6.94 2.14
N ASN A 36 -22.46 -6.33 0.97
CA ASN A 36 -22.43 -7.02 -0.33
C ASN A 36 -21.18 -7.88 -0.55
N ILE A 37 -20.09 -7.59 0.17
CA ILE A 37 -18.84 -8.36 0.11
C ILE A 37 -18.63 -9.23 1.36
N GLU A 38 -19.59 -9.25 2.28
CA GLU A 38 -19.55 -9.96 3.56
C GLU A 38 -18.33 -9.60 4.43
N LYS A 39 -17.94 -8.32 4.45
CA LYS A 39 -16.88 -7.79 5.30
C LYS A 39 -17.40 -6.75 6.28
N HIS A 40 -16.55 -6.36 7.23
CA HIS A 40 -16.85 -5.27 8.15
C HIS A 40 -16.71 -3.90 7.43
N PRO A 41 -17.54 -2.89 7.72
CA PRO A 41 -17.46 -1.56 7.08
C PRO A 41 -16.10 -0.88 7.23
N THR A 42 -15.42 -1.09 8.36
CA THR A 42 -14.06 -0.55 8.57
C THR A 42 -13.02 -1.20 7.65
N THR A 43 -13.24 -2.44 7.19
CA THR A 43 -12.36 -3.09 6.21
C THR A 43 -12.42 -2.35 4.88
N VAL A 44 -13.63 -2.01 4.41
CA VAL A 44 -13.82 -1.22 3.19
C VAL A 44 -13.21 0.18 3.35
N ALA A 45 -13.48 0.85 4.48
CA ALA A 45 -12.93 2.17 4.73
C ALA A 45 -11.39 2.17 4.75
N LYS A 46 -10.76 1.18 5.40
CA LYS A 46 -9.30 1.04 5.45
C LYS A 46 -8.71 0.72 4.07
N GLU A 47 -9.35 -0.17 3.31
CA GLU A 47 -8.93 -0.52 1.96
C GLU A 47 -8.91 0.71 1.05
N VAL A 48 -10.03 1.44 0.98
CA VAL A 48 -10.17 2.64 0.15
C VAL A 48 -9.21 3.73 0.63
N LYS A 49 -9.06 3.92 1.94
CA LYS A 49 -8.14 4.92 2.49
C LYS A 49 -6.68 4.57 2.19
N LYS A 50 -6.31 3.28 2.16
CA LYS A 50 -4.94 2.82 1.93
C LYS A 50 -4.55 2.87 0.46
N TYR A 51 -5.43 2.42 -0.43
CA TYR A 51 -5.12 2.24 -1.85
C TYR A 51 -5.75 3.28 -2.79
N ARG A 52 -6.29 4.39 -2.26
CA ARG A 52 -6.64 5.53 -3.11
C ARG A 52 -5.37 6.15 -3.70
N PHE A 53 -5.46 6.57 -4.96
CA PHE A 53 -4.42 7.33 -5.64
C PHE A 53 -4.89 8.76 -5.90
N PHE A 54 -3.93 9.66 -6.08
CA PHE A 54 -4.15 11.09 -6.26
C PHE A 54 -3.62 11.50 -7.64
N PRO A 55 -4.48 11.56 -8.67
CA PRO A 55 -4.03 12.05 -9.98
C PRO A 55 -3.63 13.54 -9.88
N PRO A 56 -2.78 14.03 -10.80
CA PRO A 56 -2.52 15.47 -10.89
C PRO A 56 -3.83 16.24 -11.10
N ARG A 57 -3.87 17.49 -10.61
CA ARG A 57 -5.00 18.38 -10.92
C ARG A 57 -5.03 18.67 -12.41
N ASP A 58 -6.22 18.83 -12.98
CA ASP A 58 -6.39 19.13 -14.42
C ASP A 58 -5.60 20.38 -14.84
N ASN A 59 -5.56 21.40 -13.97
CA ASN A 59 -4.75 22.60 -14.14
C ASN A 59 -3.81 22.79 -12.92
N PRO A 60 -2.60 22.20 -12.94
CA PRO A 60 -1.66 22.29 -11.81
C PRO A 60 -1.23 23.72 -11.50
N ASP A 61 -1.03 24.54 -12.54
CA ASP A 61 -0.53 25.91 -12.40
C ASP A 61 -1.58 26.86 -11.84
N LYS A 62 -2.87 26.53 -12.04
CA LYS A 62 -3.97 27.32 -11.49
C LYS A 62 -3.99 27.19 -9.98
N LYS A 63 -3.67 28.29 -9.30
CA LYS A 63 -3.74 28.37 -7.85
C LYS A 63 -5.17 28.53 -7.38
N LEU A 64 -5.51 27.83 -6.30
CA LEU A 64 -6.85 27.80 -5.75
C LEU A 64 -7.06 28.92 -4.74
N GLN A 65 -8.30 29.39 -4.60
CA GLN A 65 -8.65 30.34 -3.56
C GLN A 65 -8.53 29.70 -2.17
N CYS A 66 -8.00 30.44 -1.19
CA CYS A 66 -7.83 29.97 0.18
C CYS A 66 -9.12 29.35 0.76
N VAL A 67 -8.99 28.30 1.57
CA VAL A 67 -10.11 27.70 2.33
C VAL A 67 -10.90 28.75 3.12
N HIS A 68 -10.18 29.71 3.71
CA HIS A 68 -10.75 30.77 4.53
C HIS A 68 -11.31 31.94 3.72
N PHE A 69 -11.37 31.87 2.38
CA PHE A 69 -11.76 33.00 1.53
C PHE A 69 -13.06 33.70 1.99
N LYS A 70 -14.08 32.93 2.39
CA LYS A 70 -15.36 33.52 2.82
C LYS A 70 -15.25 34.25 4.17
N SER A 71 -14.55 33.66 5.14
CA SER A 71 -14.44 34.15 6.51
C SER A 71 -13.21 35.03 6.79
N CYS A 72 -12.27 35.12 5.85
CA CYS A 72 -11.02 35.86 6.02
C CYS A 72 -11.31 37.36 6.19
N GLN A 73 -10.77 37.96 7.27
CA GLN A 73 -10.87 39.38 7.59
C GLN A 73 -9.51 40.11 7.54
N MET A 74 -8.43 39.39 7.19
CA MET A 74 -7.08 39.94 7.11
C MET A 74 -7.00 41.13 6.14
N ARG A 75 -6.26 42.18 6.52
CA ARG A 75 -6.02 43.41 5.75
C ARG A 75 -4.55 43.81 5.85
N PHE A 76 -4.14 44.80 5.05
CA PHE A 76 -2.82 45.43 5.13
C PHE A 76 -1.63 44.47 4.94
N LEU A 77 -1.82 43.42 4.12
CA LEU A 77 -0.77 42.44 3.85
C LEU A 77 0.10 42.79 2.63
N CYS A 78 -0.39 43.59 1.69
CA CYS A 78 0.39 43.97 0.51
C CYS A 78 1.14 45.29 0.73
N ASN A 79 2.26 45.47 0.03
CA ASN A 79 3.11 46.67 0.13
C ASN A 79 2.52 47.92 -0.56
N ASP A 80 1.26 47.86 -0.99
CA ASP A 80 0.58 48.98 -1.62
C ASP A 80 0.13 49.95 -0.50
N LYS A 81 0.76 51.13 -0.44
CA LYS A 81 0.64 52.07 0.69
C LYS A 81 -0.81 52.46 1.05
N ASP A 82 -1.69 52.54 0.06
CA ASP A 82 -3.10 52.95 0.24
C ASP A 82 -4.09 51.77 0.19
N CYS A 83 -3.61 50.53 0.25
CA CYS A 83 -4.48 49.37 0.15
C CYS A 83 -5.17 49.03 1.47
N VAL A 84 -6.46 49.34 1.54
CA VAL A 84 -7.36 48.95 2.65
C VAL A 84 -8.17 47.68 2.36
N LYS A 85 -7.95 47.05 1.20
CA LYS A 85 -8.70 45.87 0.75
C LYS A 85 -8.43 44.69 1.66
N MET A 86 -9.43 43.82 1.78
CA MET A 86 -9.27 42.53 2.43
C MET A 86 -8.29 41.67 1.61
N CYS A 87 -7.48 40.87 2.29
CA CYS A 87 -6.47 39.99 1.70
C CYS A 87 -7.03 39.17 0.53
N LYS A 88 -8.23 38.61 0.70
CA LYS A 88 -8.96 37.82 -0.30
C LYS A 88 -9.26 38.56 -1.60
N SER A 89 -9.33 39.89 -1.55
CA SER A 89 -9.65 40.78 -2.67
C SER A 89 -8.41 41.40 -3.30
N CYS A 90 -7.23 41.22 -2.69
CA CYS A 90 -5.97 41.67 -3.27
C CYS A 90 -5.57 40.76 -4.43
N TYR A 91 -5.27 41.38 -5.57
CA TYR A 91 -4.96 40.70 -6.83
C TYR A 91 -3.73 41.33 -7.48
N ASP A 92 -2.83 40.49 -7.98
CA ASP A 92 -1.69 40.88 -8.77
C ASP A 92 -2.06 40.79 -10.26
N VAL A 93 -2.11 41.95 -10.92
CA VAL A 93 -2.48 42.06 -12.33
C VAL A 93 -1.38 41.53 -13.25
N ALA A 94 -0.11 41.70 -12.87
CA ALA A 94 1.03 41.26 -13.68
C ALA A 94 1.09 39.72 -13.76
N HIS A 95 0.90 39.06 -12.61
CA HIS A 95 0.95 37.59 -12.52
C HIS A 95 -0.43 36.92 -12.57
N ARG A 96 -1.51 37.70 -12.74
CA ARG A 96 -2.91 37.24 -12.78
C ARG A 96 -3.26 36.27 -11.65
N ILE A 97 -2.87 36.61 -10.42
CA ILE A 97 -3.00 35.74 -9.26
C ILE A 97 -3.49 36.53 -8.04
N SER A 98 -4.23 35.88 -7.14
CA SER A 98 -4.57 36.50 -5.86
C SER A 98 -3.30 36.66 -5.02
N LYS A 99 -3.04 37.88 -4.53
CA LYS A 99 -1.93 38.16 -3.60
C LYS A 99 -2.07 37.36 -2.29
N CYS A 100 -3.28 36.90 -1.95
CA CYS A 100 -3.53 36.04 -0.80
C CYS A 100 -2.66 34.77 -0.82
N ILE A 101 -2.45 34.17 -2.00
CA ILE A 101 -1.64 32.95 -2.15
C ILE A 101 -0.17 33.19 -1.82
N LEU A 102 0.32 34.41 -2.07
CA LEU A 102 1.74 34.75 -1.97
C LEU A 102 2.11 35.36 -0.62
N ILE A 103 1.18 36.10 -0.01
CA ILE A 103 1.50 36.99 1.12
C ILE A 103 0.71 36.63 2.38
N CYS A 104 -0.38 35.86 2.28
CA CYS A 104 -1.20 35.57 3.45
C CYS A 104 -0.57 34.46 4.31
N PRO A 105 -0.23 34.72 5.59
CA PRO A 105 0.32 33.71 6.47
C PRO A 105 -0.69 32.60 6.81
N GLU A 106 -1.99 32.90 6.76
CA GLU A 106 -3.07 31.93 7.00
C GLU A 106 -3.60 31.29 5.70
N TYR A 107 -2.89 31.45 4.58
CA TYR A 107 -3.29 30.80 3.34
C TYR A 107 -3.26 29.27 3.48
N HIS A 108 -4.39 28.64 3.18
CA HIS A 108 -4.51 27.18 3.12
C HIS A 108 -5.18 26.77 1.81
N GLU A 109 -4.53 25.86 1.07
CA GLU A 109 -5.05 25.34 -0.18
C GLU A 109 -6.31 24.47 0.06
N PRO A 110 -7.41 24.69 -0.69
CA PRO A 110 -8.65 23.96 -0.48
C PRO A 110 -8.60 22.55 -1.04
N LEU A 111 -8.87 21.59 -0.16
CA LEU A 111 -9.03 20.19 -0.52
C LEU A 111 -10.48 19.86 -0.91
N CYS A 112 -10.66 18.79 -1.69
CA CYS A 112 -11.99 18.28 -2.01
C CYS A 112 -12.66 17.71 -0.74
N PRO A 113 -13.92 18.06 -0.44
CA PRO A 113 -14.61 17.50 0.73
C PRO A 113 -14.76 15.97 0.67
N GLN A 114 -14.86 15.40 -0.54
CA GLN A 114 -15.00 13.95 -0.76
C GLN A 114 -13.75 13.16 -0.38
N ILE A 115 -12.57 13.79 -0.37
CA ILE A 115 -11.33 13.12 0.05
C ILE A 115 -11.07 13.23 1.55
N GLN A 116 -11.70 14.21 2.21
CA GLN A 116 -11.57 14.42 3.66
C GLN A 116 -12.51 13.54 4.47
N LYS A 117 -13.72 13.28 3.95
CA LYS A 117 -14.76 12.47 4.60
C LYS A 117 -15.02 11.21 3.79
N ALA A 118 -15.65 10.21 4.40
CA ALA A 118 -16.08 9.01 3.67
C ALA A 118 -16.93 9.43 2.45
N PRO A 119 -16.64 8.91 1.24
CA PRO A 119 -15.85 7.70 0.95
C PRO A 119 -14.32 7.91 0.71
N TYR A 120 -13.76 9.07 1.00
CA TYR A 120 -12.34 9.44 0.81
C TYR A 120 -11.89 9.49 -0.66
N VAL A 121 -12.82 9.36 -1.60
CA VAL A 121 -12.56 9.31 -3.04
C VAL A 121 -13.66 10.00 -3.83
N CYS A 122 -13.37 10.34 -5.08
CA CYS A 122 -14.23 11.07 -5.98
C CYS A 122 -14.94 10.19 -7.02
N ASN A 123 -14.82 8.85 -6.95
CA ASN A 123 -15.34 7.91 -7.97
C ASN A 123 -16.79 8.19 -8.40
N GLY A 124 -17.71 8.37 -7.46
CA GLY A 124 -19.13 8.66 -7.72
C GLY A 124 -19.51 10.14 -7.65
N CYS A 125 -18.55 11.08 -7.63
CA CYS A 125 -18.85 12.49 -7.40
C CYS A 125 -19.27 13.20 -8.70
N HIS A 126 -20.53 13.67 -8.77
CA HIS A 126 -21.07 14.40 -9.92
C HIS A 126 -20.34 15.72 -10.24
N LYS A 127 -19.63 16.29 -9.25
CA LYS A 127 -18.91 17.58 -9.39
C LYS A 127 -17.49 17.41 -9.90
N VAL A 128 -16.99 16.19 -10.10
CA VAL A 128 -15.59 15.91 -10.50
C VAL A 128 -15.15 16.75 -11.69
N LYS A 129 -15.95 16.79 -12.76
CA LYS A 129 -15.60 17.51 -14.00
C LYS A 129 -15.46 19.03 -13.84
N ARG A 130 -16.05 19.62 -12.79
CA ARG A 130 -16.00 21.07 -12.52
C ARG A 130 -15.18 21.40 -11.28
N CYS A 131 -14.66 20.39 -10.58
CA CYS A 131 -13.93 20.56 -9.34
C CYS A 131 -12.44 20.64 -9.66
N GLU A 132 -11.84 21.80 -9.40
CA GLU A 132 -10.41 22.04 -9.68
C GLU A 132 -9.50 21.66 -8.50
N LYS A 133 -10.09 21.14 -7.42
CA LYS A 133 -9.36 20.74 -6.21
C LYS A 133 -8.69 19.39 -6.41
N GLN A 134 -7.73 19.07 -5.56
CA GLN A 134 -7.10 17.76 -5.56
C GLN A 134 -8.14 16.63 -5.45
N HIS A 135 -8.14 15.73 -6.42
CA HIS A 135 -8.98 14.55 -6.45
C HIS A 135 -8.23 13.33 -5.91
N ALA A 136 -9.00 12.33 -5.47
CA ALA A 136 -8.50 11.01 -5.18
C ALA A 136 -9.48 9.97 -5.72
N PHE A 137 -8.96 8.88 -6.26
CA PHE A 137 -9.77 7.81 -6.82
C PHE A 137 -9.30 6.46 -6.29
N TYR A 138 -10.19 5.49 -6.34
CA TYR A 138 -9.90 4.10 -6.04
C TYR A 138 -10.07 3.27 -7.32
N SER A 139 -9.08 2.44 -7.65
CA SER A 139 -9.16 1.46 -8.72
C SER A 139 -8.94 0.08 -8.14
N ALA A 140 -9.83 -0.88 -8.42
CA ALA A 140 -9.69 -2.24 -7.91
C ALA A 140 -8.41 -2.90 -8.45
N GLN A 141 -8.05 -2.62 -9.70
CA GLN A 141 -6.83 -3.13 -10.33
C GLN A 141 -5.58 -2.64 -9.60
N GLN A 142 -5.45 -1.32 -9.40
CA GLN A 142 -4.28 -0.75 -8.70
C GLN A 142 -4.21 -1.22 -7.24
N ALA A 143 -5.36 -1.32 -6.56
CA ALA A 143 -5.42 -1.80 -5.18
C ALA A 143 -5.03 -3.28 -5.07
N ASP A 144 -5.46 -4.12 -6.01
CA ASP A 144 -5.11 -5.55 -6.02
C ASP A 144 -3.63 -5.74 -6.28
N GLU A 145 -3.09 -5.06 -7.30
CA GLU A 145 -1.66 -5.09 -7.64
C GLU A 145 -0.80 -4.62 -6.45
N ALA A 146 -1.11 -3.45 -5.87
CA ALA A 146 -0.38 -2.93 -4.73
C ALA A 146 -0.49 -3.84 -3.49
N SER A 147 -1.65 -4.50 -3.29
CA SER A 147 -1.83 -5.48 -2.22
C SER A 147 -0.96 -6.72 -2.45
N GLN A 148 -0.90 -7.24 -3.67
CA GLN A 148 -0.08 -8.41 -4.01
C GLN A 148 1.41 -8.08 -3.91
N GLN A 149 1.84 -6.93 -4.44
CA GLN A 149 3.20 -6.44 -4.32
C GLN A 149 3.63 -6.30 -2.87
N LEU A 150 2.76 -5.77 -1.99
CA LEU A 150 3.04 -5.68 -0.56
C LEU A 150 3.18 -7.06 0.10
N LEU A 151 2.34 -8.03 -0.25
CA LEU A 151 2.47 -9.40 0.27
C LEU A 151 3.79 -10.07 -0.16
N VAL A 152 4.25 -9.78 -1.38
CA VAL A 152 5.54 -10.26 -1.89
C VAL A 152 6.69 -9.53 -1.20
N SER A 153 6.64 -8.20 -1.14
CA SER A 153 7.74 -7.38 -0.60
C SER A 153 7.96 -7.64 0.89
N CYS A 154 6.89 -7.76 1.69
CA CYS A 154 6.98 -8.11 3.11
C CYS A 154 7.55 -9.52 3.36
N ARG A 155 7.54 -10.41 2.36
CA ARG A 155 8.10 -11.77 2.44
C ARG A 155 9.43 -11.90 1.69
N SER A 156 9.84 -10.84 1.02
CA SER A 156 11.10 -10.74 0.32
C SER A 156 12.20 -10.26 1.27
N GLY A 157 13.44 -10.59 0.95
CA GLY A 157 14.59 -10.21 1.77
C GLY A 157 14.94 -11.19 2.89
N ILE A 158 15.74 -10.69 3.82
CA ILE A 158 16.26 -11.39 4.99
C ILE A 158 15.80 -10.60 6.20
N ASN A 159 15.12 -11.24 7.13
CA ASN A 159 14.64 -10.61 8.36
C ASN A 159 15.75 -10.61 9.43
N GLN A 160 16.93 -10.06 9.09
CA GLN A 160 18.09 -9.88 9.97
C GLN A 160 18.78 -8.58 9.59
N ASP A 161 19.37 -7.91 10.59
CA ASP A 161 20.14 -6.71 10.34
C ASP A 161 21.45 -7.03 9.63
N THR A 162 21.98 -6.04 8.90
CA THR A 162 23.21 -6.22 8.11
C THR A 162 24.40 -6.60 8.98
N VAL A 163 24.45 -6.12 10.23
CA VAL A 163 25.49 -6.44 11.21
C VAL A 163 25.39 -7.89 11.67
N ASP A 164 24.20 -8.39 11.95
CA ASP A 164 24.01 -9.79 12.36
C ASP A 164 24.39 -10.75 11.22
N ILE A 165 24.09 -10.37 9.98
CA ILE A 165 24.47 -11.14 8.79
C ILE A 165 25.99 -11.19 8.65
N THR A 166 26.72 -10.10 8.87
CA THR A 166 28.19 -10.09 8.75
C THR A 166 28.85 -10.89 9.86
N LEU A 167 28.34 -10.81 11.10
CA LEU A 167 28.82 -11.65 12.21
C LEU A 167 28.63 -13.14 11.90
N LEU A 168 27.46 -13.51 11.39
CA LEU A 168 27.20 -14.89 10.96
C LEU A 168 28.09 -15.33 9.80
N ASP A 169 28.34 -14.45 8.82
CA ASP A 169 29.22 -14.76 7.69
C ASP A 169 30.66 -15.00 8.15
N ASN A 170 31.18 -14.14 9.04
CA ASN A 170 32.53 -14.24 9.59
C ASN A 170 32.74 -15.54 10.37
N LEU A 171 31.71 -16.04 11.05
CA LEU A 171 31.75 -17.32 11.76
C LEU A 171 31.67 -18.52 10.80
N ILE A 172 30.69 -18.49 9.89
CA ILE A 172 30.28 -19.70 9.13
C ILE A 172 31.12 -19.89 7.86
N SER A 173 31.44 -18.82 7.14
CA SER A 173 32.09 -18.92 5.84
C SER A 173 33.51 -19.47 5.88
N PRO A 174 34.38 -19.13 6.86
CA PRO A 174 35.69 -19.76 6.98
C PRO A 174 35.59 -21.27 7.25
N LEU A 175 34.70 -21.69 8.16
CA LEU A 175 34.52 -23.10 8.53
C LEU A 175 33.99 -23.94 7.36
N LEU A 176 33.11 -23.38 6.54
CA LEU A 176 32.65 -24.02 5.31
C LEU A 176 33.77 -24.18 4.28
N LYS A 177 34.61 -23.16 4.09
CA LYS A 177 35.76 -23.21 3.17
C LYS A 177 36.83 -24.20 3.61
N GLN A 178 36.96 -24.44 4.92
CA GLN A 178 37.78 -25.52 5.49
C GLN A 178 37.18 -26.92 5.27
N GLY A 179 35.98 -27.02 4.68
CA GLY A 179 35.33 -28.29 4.34
C GLY A 179 34.44 -28.86 5.46
N GLN A 180 34.21 -28.13 6.55
CA GLN A 180 33.27 -28.56 7.58
C GLN A 180 31.83 -28.54 7.05
N SER A 181 31.02 -29.51 7.48
CA SER A 181 29.60 -29.52 7.11
C SER A 181 28.79 -28.59 8.03
N LEU A 182 27.72 -27.98 7.52
CA LEU A 182 26.80 -27.18 8.35
C LEU A 182 26.23 -27.96 9.55
N ALA A 183 26.08 -29.28 9.46
CA ALA A 183 25.65 -30.11 10.59
C ALA A 183 26.70 -30.10 11.72
N HIS A 184 27.97 -30.15 11.36
CA HIS A 184 29.09 -30.10 12.28
C HIS A 184 29.22 -28.70 12.89
N ILE A 185 29.23 -27.65 12.06
CA ILE A 185 29.30 -26.26 12.53
C ILE A 185 28.18 -25.96 13.54
N TYR A 186 26.96 -26.41 13.26
CA TYR A 186 25.82 -26.19 14.15
C TYR A 186 25.90 -27.00 15.46
N ALA A 187 26.61 -28.14 15.47
CA ALA A 187 26.79 -28.95 16.68
C ALA A 187 27.77 -28.30 17.67
N PHE A 188 28.80 -27.60 17.16
CA PHE A 188 29.81 -26.92 17.99
C PHE A 188 29.44 -25.46 18.29
N HIS A 189 29.00 -24.70 17.30
CA HIS A 189 28.68 -23.26 17.41
C HIS A 189 27.18 -22.98 17.52
N GLY A 190 26.37 -23.96 17.94
CA GLY A 190 24.91 -23.84 17.96
C GLY A 190 24.39 -22.68 18.84
N GLN A 191 25.09 -22.34 19.93
CA GLN A 191 24.73 -21.25 20.83
C GLN A 191 25.01 -19.86 20.23
N GLU A 192 26.00 -19.75 19.36
CA GLU A 192 26.40 -18.51 18.70
C GLU A 192 25.57 -18.20 17.45
N ILE A 193 24.80 -19.19 16.96
CA ILE A 193 23.99 -19.05 15.75
C ILE A 193 22.51 -18.90 16.13
N PRO A 194 21.94 -17.67 16.08
CA PRO A 194 20.58 -17.39 16.52
C PRO A 194 19.50 -17.85 15.51
N CYS A 195 19.86 -18.68 14.54
CA CYS A 195 18.95 -19.13 13.49
C CYS A 195 19.02 -20.63 13.24
N SER A 196 17.99 -21.18 12.58
CA SER A 196 17.96 -22.60 12.26
C SER A 196 18.94 -22.96 11.14
N ARG A 197 19.39 -24.23 11.10
CA ARG A 197 20.17 -24.78 9.97
C ARG A 197 19.51 -24.54 8.61
N ARG A 198 18.18 -24.59 8.53
CA ARG A 198 17.44 -24.33 7.29
C ARG A 198 17.62 -22.88 6.83
N THR A 199 17.65 -21.94 7.76
CA THR A 199 17.90 -20.52 7.49
C THR A 199 19.29 -20.31 6.90
N LEU A 200 20.32 -20.95 7.48
CA LEU A 200 21.69 -20.90 6.94
C LEU A 200 21.78 -21.45 5.52
N TYR A 201 21.15 -22.59 5.23
CA TYR A 201 21.08 -23.11 3.86
C TYR A 201 20.44 -22.10 2.90
N ASN A 202 19.35 -21.44 3.32
CA ASN A 202 18.69 -20.42 2.51
C ASN A 202 19.57 -19.19 2.28
N TYR A 203 20.35 -18.76 3.27
CA TYR A 203 21.28 -17.63 3.14
C TYR A 203 22.42 -17.93 2.17
N ILE A 204 23.01 -19.13 2.25
CA ILE A 204 24.04 -19.57 1.30
C ILE A 204 23.46 -19.70 -0.12
N ASP A 205 22.26 -20.27 -0.25
CA ASP A 205 21.56 -20.39 -1.55
C ASP A 205 21.25 -19.03 -2.17
N LYS A 206 20.93 -18.03 -1.35
CA LYS A 206 20.69 -16.64 -1.78
C LYS A 206 21.97 -15.83 -1.99
N GLY A 207 23.16 -16.41 -1.73
CA GLY A 207 24.45 -15.71 -1.90
C GLY A 207 24.68 -14.59 -0.89
N VAL A 208 24.06 -14.68 0.29
CA VAL A 208 24.17 -13.69 1.37
C VAL A 208 25.55 -13.73 2.03
N PHE A 209 26.12 -14.91 2.10
CA PHE A 209 27.41 -15.20 2.71
C PHE A 209 28.52 -15.22 1.65
N THR A 210 29.75 -15.02 2.11
CA THR A 210 30.94 -15.17 1.27
C THR A 210 31.17 -16.62 0.85
N ALA A 211 30.75 -17.61 1.65
CA ALA A 211 30.68 -19.01 1.26
C ALA A 211 29.50 -19.28 0.31
N LYS A 212 29.75 -20.10 -0.70
CA LYS A 212 28.81 -20.42 -1.78
C LYS A 212 28.40 -21.88 -1.75
N ASN A 213 27.44 -22.24 -2.59
CA ASN A 213 26.99 -23.62 -2.75
C ASN A 213 28.09 -24.62 -3.13
N ILE A 214 29.19 -24.16 -3.77
CA ILE A 214 30.36 -24.98 -4.09
C ILE A 214 31.13 -25.43 -2.84
N ASP A 215 31.09 -24.64 -1.76
CA ASP A 215 31.78 -24.91 -0.51
C ASP A 215 30.99 -25.91 0.36
N LEU A 216 29.70 -26.12 0.04
CA LEU A 216 28.86 -27.08 0.75
C LEU A 216 29.17 -28.51 0.30
N ARG A 217 29.58 -29.32 1.28
CA ARG A 217 29.89 -30.74 1.10
C ARG A 217 28.77 -31.48 0.36
N ARG A 218 29.11 -32.06 -0.81
CA ARG A 218 28.26 -32.87 -1.69
C ARG A 218 27.10 -32.14 -2.39
N LYS A 219 26.86 -30.84 -2.16
CA LYS A 219 25.69 -30.15 -2.72
C LYS A 219 25.73 -30.04 -4.24
N VAL A 220 26.89 -29.69 -4.79
CA VAL A 220 27.11 -29.63 -6.26
C VAL A 220 27.41 -30.98 -6.89
N ARG A 221 27.63 -32.03 -6.08
CA ARG A 221 28.02 -33.38 -6.55
C ARG A 221 26.82 -34.29 -6.80
N TYR A 222 25.72 -34.11 -6.05
CA TYR A 222 24.53 -34.92 -6.21
C TYR A 222 23.54 -34.28 -7.20
N LYS A 223 22.95 -35.10 -8.09
CA LYS A 223 21.84 -34.67 -8.92
C LYS A 223 20.68 -34.22 -8.03
N CYS A 224 20.19 -33.01 -8.27
CA CYS A 224 18.94 -32.55 -7.69
C CYS A 224 17.83 -33.53 -8.10
N LYS A 225 17.18 -34.15 -7.10
CA LYS A 225 15.99 -34.95 -7.39
C LYS A 225 14.92 -34.01 -7.94
N PRO A 226 14.22 -34.37 -9.04
CA PRO A 226 13.11 -33.57 -9.53
C PRO A 226 12.12 -33.39 -8.38
N ARG A 227 11.71 -32.15 -8.13
CA ARG A 227 10.67 -31.88 -7.15
C ARG A 227 9.45 -32.72 -7.55
N LYS A 228 8.94 -33.54 -6.62
CA LYS A 228 7.63 -34.18 -6.83
C LYS A 228 6.68 -33.07 -7.24
N LYS A 229 6.00 -33.23 -8.38
CA LYS A 229 4.97 -32.28 -8.80
C LYS A 229 4.05 -32.09 -7.59
N PRO A 230 3.75 -30.84 -7.20
CA PRO A 230 2.72 -30.64 -6.18
C PRO A 230 1.49 -31.41 -6.65
N HIS A 231 0.87 -32.18 -5.76
CA HIS A 231 -0.43 -32.78 -6.06
C HIS A 231 -1.29 -31.65 -6.60
N GLN A 232 -1.75 -31.78 -7.85
CA GLN A 232 -2.76 -30.88 -8.36
C GLN A 232 -3.96 -31.12 -7.46
N ASN A 233 -4.20 -30.19 -6.52
CA ASN A 233 -5.46 -30.15 -5.82
C ASN A 233 -6.51 -29.95 -6.92
N GLN A 234 -7.19 -31.04 -7.24
CA GLN A 234 -8.35 -31.05 -8.12
C GLN A 234 -9.30 -29.99 -7.56
N PRO A 235 -9.75 -29.01 -8.36
CA PRO A 235 -10.78 -28.09 -7.89
C PRO A 235 -12.00 -28.93 -7.51
N CYS A 236 -12.40 -28.85 -6.25
CA CYS A 236 -13.68 -29.38 -5.79
C CYS A 236 -14.78 -28.83 -6.74
N GLY A 237 -15.57 -29.75 -7.28
CA GLY A 237 -16.29 -29.59 -8.54
C GLY A 237 -17.22 -28.37 -8.58
N LYS A 238 -17.21 -27.71 -9.74
CA LYS A 238 -18.35 -26.91 -10.20
C LYS A 238 -19.47 -27.88 -10.59
N GLY A 239 -20.69 -27.64 -10.10
CA GLY A 239 -21.90 -28.20 -10.71
C GLY A 239 -23.03 -28.47 -9.74
N VAL A 240 -23.89 -27.48 -9.49
CA VAL A 240 -25.33 -27.74 -9.53
C VAL A 240 -25.95 -26.71 -10.46
N SER A 241 -26.40 -27.21 -11.60
CA SER A 241 -27.20 -26.52 -12.59
C SER A 241 -28.63 -26.41 -12.06
N TYR A 242 -29.23 -25.22 -12.15
CA TYR A 242 -30.66 -25.04 -11.87
C TYR A 242 -31.42 -25.62 -13.06
N ARG A 243 -31.98 -26.82 -12.88
CA ARG A 243 -33.06 -27.33 -13.72
C ARG A 243 -34.40 -26.81 -13.17
N THR A 244 -35.13 -26.15 -14.05
CA THR A 244 -36.57 -25.87 -14.01
C THR A 244 -37.40 -27.04 -13.51
N TYR A 245 -38.31 -26.79 -12.56
CA TYR A 245 -39.66 -27.37 -12.51
C TYR A 245 -40.61 -26.46 -11.70
N LEU A 246 -41.74 -26.14 -12.36
CA LEU A 246 -42.99 -25.49 -11.92
C LEU A 246 -42.95 -24.00 -11.58
#